data_AF-A0A3N9P7S1-F1
#
_entry.id   AF-A0A3N9P7S1-F1
#
_cell.length_a   1.000
_cell.length_b   1.000
_cell.length_c   1.000
_cell.angle_alpha   90.00
_cell.angle_beta   90.00
_cell.angle_gamma   90.00
#
_symmetry.space_group_name_H-M   'P 1'
#
loop_
_entity.id
_entity.type
_entity.pdbx_description
1 polymer ?
#
loop_
_entity_poly.entity_id
_entity_poly.type
_entity_poly.pdbx_seq_one_letter_code
_entity_poly.pdbx_strand_id
1 'polypeptide(L)' 'MAKKKFEVKSDFLDAETGKIVQKGDVFEADEERVPVLQDADVIGKEAKTKADKGDNKSDSGGDAGADDSKKG' A
#
# COMPACT_ATOMS: atom_id res chain seq x y z
N MET A 1 3.48 21.61 -4.73
CA MET A 1 2.11 21.23 -5.09
C MET A 1 1.39 20.84 -3.82
N ALA A 2 0.08 21.11 -3.71
CA ALA A 2 -0.68 20.77 -2.51
C ALA A 2 -1.02 19.29 -2.54
N LYS A 3 -0.62 18.55 -1.50
CA LYS A 3 -0.89 17.12 -1.38
C LYS A 3 -2.06 16.88 -0.45
N LYS A 4 -2.94 15.96 -0.82
CA LYS A 4 -4.11 15.54 -0.03
C LYS A 4 -3.97 14.08 0.37
N LYS A 5 -4.56 13.73 1.51
CA LYS A 5 -4.51 12.39 2.08
C LYS A 5 -5.81 11.67 1.81
N PHE A 6 -5.74 10.43 1.33
CA PHE A 6 -6.89 9.61 0.99
C PHE A 6 -6.78 8.23 1.63
N GLU A 7 -7.93 7.66 1.96
CA GLU A 7 -7.99 6.27 2.43
C GLU A 7 -7.86 5.35 1.23
N VAL A 8 -6.97 4.37 1.32
CA VAL A 8 -6.74 3.40 0.25
C VAL A 8 -7.82 2.32 0.33
N LYS A 9 -8.59 2.16 -0.75
CA LYS A 9 -9.68 1.20 -0.85
C LYS A 9 -9.25 -0.18 -1.32
N SER A 10 -8.15 -0.25 -2.06
CA SER A 10 -7.60 -1.49 -2.64
C SER A 10 -6.09 -1.40 -2.73
N ASP A 11 -5.40 -2.53 -2.62
CA ASP A 11 -3.95 -2.58 -2.78
C ASP A 11 -3.57 -2.14 -4.21
N PHE A 12 -2.60 -1.23 -4.34
CA PHE A 12 -2.13 -0.76 -5.64
C PHE A 12 -0.64 -0.44 -5.64
N LEU A 13 0.00 -0.52 -6.81
CA LEU A 13 1.40 -0.13 -6.98
C LEU A 13 1.47 1.38 -7.23
N ASP A 14 2.12 2.11 -6.33
CA ASP A 14 2.38 3.52 -6.54
C ASP A 14 3.50 3.71 -7.57
N ALA A 15 3.17 4.35 -8.69
CA ALA A 15 4.10 4.56 -9.81
C ALA A 15 5.26 5.52 -9.46
N GLU A 16 5.11 6.38 -8.45
CA GLU A 16 6.18 7.32 -8.05
C GLU A 16 7.25 6.63 -7.21
N THR A 17 6.85 5.81 -6.24
CA THR A 17 7.76 5.15 -5.29
C THR A 17 8.09 3.70 -5.66
N GLY A 18 7.31 3.09 -6.56
CA GLY A 18 7.41 1.66 -6.88
C GLY A 18 6.98 0.74 -5.73
N LYS A 19 6.25 1.27 -4.73
CA LYS A 19 5.81 0.50 -3.56
C LYS A 19 4.35 0.10 -3.68
N ILE A 20 4.03 -1.10 -3.17
CA ILE A 20 2.66 -1.54 -3.01
C ILE A 20 2.07 -0.82 -1.80
N VAL A 21 1.04 -0.02 -2.03
CA VAL A 21 0.25 0.66 -1.03
C VAL A 21 -0.92 -0.25 -0.68
N GLN A 22 -1.12 -0.56 0.61
CA GLN A 22 -2.13 -1.52 1.02
C GLN A 22 -3.49 -0.86 1.28
N LYS A 23 -4.55 -1.64 1.08
CA LYS A 23 -5.90 -1.27 1.48
C LYS A 23 -5.97 -0.96 2.97
N GLY A 24 -6.59 0.16 3.30
CA GLY A 24 -6.74 0.67 4.66
C GLY A 24 -5.63 1.62 5.08
N ASP A 25 -4.56 1.75 4.29
CA ASP A 25 -3.53 2.76 4.52
C ASP A 25 -4.01 4.16 4.12
N VAL A 26 -3.24 5.17 4.55
CA VAL A 26 -3.42 6.55 4.13
C VAL A 26 -2.39 6.87 3.04
N PHE A 27 -2.87 7.19 1.86
CA PHE A 27 -2.03 7.58 0.72
C PHE A 27 -2.07 9.09 0.50
N GLU A 28 -0.90 9.69 0.28
CA GLU A 28 -0.77 11.12 0.00
C GLU A 28 -0.56 11.32 -1.50
N ALA A 29 -1.49 12.03 -2.15
CA ALA A 29 -1.49 12.27 -3.59
C ALA A 29 -1.62 13.76 -3.90
N ASP A 30 -0.92 14.21 -4.96
CA ASP A 30 -1.13 15.53 -5.55
C ASP A 30 -2.48 15.61 -6.28
N GLU A 31 -3.07 16.81 -6.34
CA GLU A 31 -4.41 17.03 -6.91
C GLU A 31 -4.58 16.52 -8.35
N GLU A 32 -3.50 16.45 -9.13
CA GLU A 32 -3.49 15.93 -10.50
C GLU A 32 -3.60 14.39 -10.55
N ARG A 33 -3.10 13.69 -9.52
CA ARG A 33 -3.13 12.22 -9.42
C ARG A 33 -4.43 11.70 -8.81
N VAL A 34 -5.10 12.51 -7.98
CA VAL A 34 -6.37 12.18 -7.32
C VAL A 34 -7.43 11.63 -8.29
N PRO A 35 -7.76 12.30 -9.42
CA PRO A 35 -8.81 11.81 -10.31
C PRO A 35 -8.45 10.44 -10.92
N VAL A 36 -7.18 10.20 -11.24
CA VAL A 36 -6.72 8.91 -11.80
C VAL A 36 -6.87 7.78 -10.78
N LEU A 37 -6.46 8.04 -9.54
CA LEU A 37 -6.55 7.06 -8.45
C LEU A 37 -8.01 6.83 -8.00
N GLN A 38 -8.88 7.84 -8.10
CA GLN A 38 -10.31 7.72 -7.84
C GLN A 38 -11.04 6.96 -8.95
N ASP A 39 -10.69 7.20 -10.22
CA ASP A 39 -11.27 6.50 -11.38
C ASP A 39 -10.91 5.01 -11.36
N ALA A 40 -9.69 4.68 -10.92
CA ALA A 40 -9.26 3.31 -10.69
C ALA A 40 -9.86 2.65 -9.42
N ASP A 41 -10.69 3.37 -8.65
CA ASP A 41 -11.26 2.98 -7.35
C ASP A 41 -10.23 2.48 -6.31
N VAL A 42 -8.96 2.89 -6.43
CA VAL A 42 -7.89 2.49 -5.49
C VAL A 42 -7.83 3.40 -4.27
N ILE A 43 -8.28 4.66 -4.39
CA ILE A 43 -8.44 5.57 -3.25
C ILE A 43 -9.91 5.97 -3.06
N GLY A 44 -10.28 6.23 -1.82
CA GLY A 44 -11.61 6.62 -1.40
C GLY A 44 -11.75 8.12 -1.14
N LYS A 45 -12.52 8.44 -0.10
CA LYS A 45 -12.72 9.81 0.36
C LYS A 45 -11.45 10.33 1.03
N GLU A 46 -11.32 11.66 1.09
CA GLU A 46 -10.21 12.32 1.78
C GLU A 46 -10.14 11.79 3.23
N ALA A 47 -8.99 11.22 3.58
CA ALA A 47 -8.75 10.64 4.88
C ALA A 47 -8.68 11.77 5.91
N LYS A 48 -9.67 11.82 6.81
CA LYS A 48 -9.56 12.62 8.03
C LYS A 48 -8.46 11.98 8.86
N THR A 49 -7.30 12.64 8.95
CA THR A 49 -6.11 12.21 9.67
C THR A 49 -6.46 11.58 11.02
N LYS A 50 -6.67 10.27 11.04
CA LYS A 50 -6.59 9.46 12.25
C LYS A 50 -5.29 8.71 12.09
N ALA A 51 -4.25 9.27 12.69
CA ALA A 51 -3.02 8.55 12.96
C ALA A 51 -3.37 7.40 13.92
N ASP A 52 -3.86 6.27 13.40
CA ASP A 52 -4.09 5.06 14.18
C ASP A 52 -4.18 3.84 13.24
N LYS A 53 -3.01 3.36 12.80
CA LYS A 53 -2.67 1.94 12.65
C LYS A 53 -1.25 1.82 12.13
N GLY A 54 -0.32 1.87 13.07
CA GLY A 54 0.98 1.25 12.88
C GLY A 54 0.80 -0.26 12.69
N ASP A 55 1.74 -0.82 11.93
CA ASP A 55 2.10 -2.23 11.93
C ASP A 55 1.09 -3.20 11.31
N ASN A 56 1.02 -3.21 9.97
CA ASN A 56 0.97 -4.49 9.28
C ASN A 56 2.35 -4.78 8.70
N LYS A 57 3.18 -5.43 9.54
CA LYS A 57 4.39 -6.12 9.10
C LYS A 57 4.02 -6.94 7.87
N SER A 58 4.52 -6.52 6.71
CA SER A 58 4.72 -7.42 5.58
C SER A 58 5.74 -8.46 6.02
N ASP A 59 5.26 -9.50 6.68
CA ASP A 59 5.92 -10.80 6.69
C ASP A 59 5.79 -11.30 5.25
N SER A 60 6.68 -10.79 4.40
CA SER A 60 6.99 -11.39 3.11
C SER A 60 7.48 -12.79 3.43
N GLY A 61 6.55 -13.74 3.44
CA GLY A 61 6.83 -15.16 3.44
C GLY A 61 7.80 -15.48 2.32
N GLY A 62 9.07 -15.63 2.69
CA GLY A 62 10.07 -16.32 1.89
C GLY A 62 9.80 -17.81 1.96
N ASP A 63 8.97 -18.27 1.03
CA ASP A 63 8.74 -19.68 0.73
C ASP A 63 10.01 -20.35 0.14
N ALA A 64 10.10 -21.66 0.38
CA ALA A 64 10.92 -22.66 -0.30
C ALA A 64 12.42 -22.80 0.04
N GLY A 65 12.71 -23.86 0.78
CA GLY A 65 14.04 -24.46 0.90
C GLY A 65 14.03 -25.76 1.72
N ALA A 66 13.19 -26.72 1.36
CA ALA A 66 13.37 -28.09 1.81
C ALA A 66 14.62 -28.68 1.13
N ASP A 67 15.66 -29.00 1.88
CA ASP A 67 16.67 -29.97 1.44
C ASP A 67 16.97 -30.94 2.59
N ASP A 68 16.33 -32.10 2.47
CA ASP A 68 16.61 -33.32 3.20
C ASP A 68 17.96 -33.86 2.69
N SER A 69 19.04 -33.59 3.44
CA SER A 69 20.35 -34.21 3.19
C SER A 69 20.81 -35.04 4.38
N LYS A 70 20.32 -36.27 4.34
CA LYS A 70 20.76 -37.50 4.99
C LYS A 70 22.30 -37.68 5.06
N LYS A 71 22.75 -38.31 6.16
CA LYS A 71 23.86 -39.27 6.28
C LYS A 71 25.28 -38.74 6.62
N GLY A 72 25.79 -39.23 7.74
CA GLY A 72 27.20 -39.18 8.14
C GLY A 72 27.38 -39.64 9.57
#